data_AF-A0A6S7C1M9-F1
#
_entry.id   AF-A0A6S7C1M9-F1
#
_cell.length_a   1.000
_cell.length_b   1.000
_cell.length_c   1.000
_cell.angle_alpha   90.00
_cell.angle_beta   90.00
_cell.angle_gamma   90.00
#
_symmetry.space_group_name_H-M   'P 1'
#
loop_
_entity.id
_entity.type
_entity.pdbx_description
1 polymer ?
#
loop_
_entity_poly.entity_id
_entity_poly.type
_entity_poly.pdbx_seq_one_letter_code
_entity_poly.pdbx_strand_id
1 'polypeptide(L)' 'MLSAELKSAPEDERGRLLRAQTATNWNKSKAASKLQWSRMTLYRKMARYKIVQ' A
#
# COMPACT_ATOMS: atom_id res chain seq x y z
N MET A 1 -5.76 25.97 1.64
CA MET A 1 -5.04 24.69 1.59
C MET A 1 -6.04 23.56 1.85
N LEU A 2 -6.74 23.13 0.81
CA LEU A 2 -7.70 22.02 0.90
C LEU A 2 -6.89 20.72 0.90
N SER A 3 -6.52 20.24 2.08
CA SER A 3 -5.95 18.91 2.27
C SER A 3 -7.05 17.91 1.96
N ALA A 4 -7.18 17.54 0.69
CA ALA A 4 -8.09 16.52 0.23
C ALA A 4 -7.85 15.25 1.05
N GLU A 5 -8.82 14.90 1.89
CA GLU A 5 -8.95 13.55 2.42
C GLU A 5 -9.06 12.62 1.22
N LEU A 6 -7.89 12.10 0.81
CA LEU A 6 -7.74 11.09 -0.24
C LEU A 6 -8.44 9.81 0.23
N LYS A 7 -9.77 9.78 0.09
CA LYS A 7 -10.50 8.56 -0.20
C LYS A 7 -9.93 8.04 -1.51
N SER A 8 -8.85 7.29 -1.39
CA SER A 8 -8.26 6.63 -2.53
C SER A 8 -9.28 5.69 -3.10
N ALA A 9 -9.67 5.96 -4.34
CA ALA A 9 -10.34 4.96 -5.14
C ALA A 9 -9.52 3.65 -5.09
N PRO A 10 -10.16 2.48 -5.23
CA PRO A 10 -9.48 1.20 -5.19
C PRO A 10 -8.25 1.11 -6.11
N GLU A 11 -8.30 1.79 -7.27
CA GLU A 11 -7.21 1.96 -8.23
C GLU A 11 -5.98 2.68 -7.62
N ASP A 12 -6.21 3.80 -6.92
CA ASP A 12 -5.16 4.60 -6.28
C ASP A 12 -4.50 3.86 -5.11
N GLU A 13 -5.28 3.09 -4.36
CA GLU A 13 -4.74 2.29 -3.26
C GLU A 13 -3.80 1.20 -3.78
N ARG A 14 -4.18 0.48 -4.85
CA ARG A 14 -3.32 -0.51 -5.51
C ARG A 14 -2.03 0.14 -6.01
N GLY A 15 -2.13 1.31 -6.64
CA GLY A 15 -0.97 2.07 -7.11
C GLY A 15 -0.02 2.47 -5.98
N ARG A 16 -0.55 2.97 -4.86
CA ARG A 16 0.28 3.28 -3.67
C ARG A 16 0.95 2.06 -3.08
N LEU A 17 0.24 0.93 -3.01
CA LEU A 17 0.79 -0.33 -2.51
C LEU A 17 1.95 -0.81 -3.38
N LEU A 18 1.79 -0.79 -4.72
CA LEU A 18 2.86 -1.15 -5.65
C LEU A 18 4.07 -0.21 -5.52
N ARG A 19 3.86 1.12 -5.51
CA ARG A 19 4.95 2.09 -5.35
C ARG A 19 5.70 1.91 -4.03
N ALA A 20 4.99 1.63 -2.94
CA ALA A 20 5.62 1.39 -1.65
C ALA A 20 6.45 0.10 -1.68
N GLN A 21 5.91 -0.99 -2.24
CA GLN A 21 6.64 -2.24 -2.35
C GLN A 21 7.88 -2.12 -3.24
N THR A 22 7.79 -1.50 -4.41
CA THR A 22 8.96 -1.31 -5.28
C THR A 22 10.01 -0.40 -4.64
N ALA A 23 9.58 0.70 -4.00
CA ALA A 23 10.48 1.60 -3.29
C ALA A 23 11.17 0.97 -2.07
N THR A 24 10.65 -0.11 -1.52
CA THR A 24 11.26 -0.85 -0.40
C THR A 24 11.88 -2.18 -0.84
N ASN A 25 12.08 -2.37 -2.15
CA ASN A 25 12.59 -3.60 -2.74
C ASN A 25 11.84 -4.84 -2.24
N TRP A 26 10.51 -4.75 -2.23
CA TRP A 26 9.55 -5.79 -1.81
C TRP A 26 9.69 -6.25 -0.36
N ASN A 27 10.39 -5.49 0.47
CA ASN A 27 10.38 -5.68 1.91
C ASN A 27 9.01 -5.27 2.48
N LYS A 28 8.18 -6.27 2.77
CA LYS A 28 6.79 -6.13 3.21
C LYS A 28 6.67 -5.33 4.51
N SER A 29 7.59 -5.53 5.46
CA SER A 29 7.62 -4.77 6.71
C SER A 29 7.93 -3.28 6.47
N LYS A 30 8.93 -2.96 5.65
CA LYS A 30 9.26 -1.58 5.29
C LYS A 30 8.14 -0.92 4.48
N ALA A 31 7.50 -1.63 3.56
CA ALA A 31 6.36 -1.13 2.80
C ALA A 31 5.18 -0.79 3.72
N ALA A 32 4.89 -1.66 4.70
CA ALA A 32 3.85 -1.44 5.70
C ALA A 32 4.14 -0.20 6.54
N SER A 33 5.38 -0.05 7.05
CA SER A 33 5.81 1.16 7.77
C SER A 33 5.69 2.42 6.91
N LYS A 34 6.10 2.36 5.63
CA LYS A 34 6.00 3.50 4.70
C LYS A 34 4.56 3.93 4.43
N LEU A 35 3.63 2.98 4.41
CA LEU A 35 2.20 3.22 4.21
C LEU A 35 1.44 3.49 5.52
N GLN A 36 2.14 3.50 6.66
CA GLN A 36 1.52 3.61 8.00
C GLN A 36 0.46 2.52 8.25
N TRP A 37 0.72 1.31 7.75
CA TRP A 37 -0.13 0.15 7.92
C TRP A 37 0.51 -0.87 8.84
N SER A 38 -0.33 -1.62 9.56
CA SER A 38 0.13 -2.87 10.15
C SER A 38 0.54 -3.84 9.03
N ARG A 39 1.47 -4.75 9.33
CA ARG A 39 1.84 -5.83 8.40
C ARG A 39 0.60 -6.63 7.95
N MET A 40 -0.34 -6.87 8.86
CA MET A 40 -1.57 -7.60 8.58
C MET A 40 -2.45 -6.87 7.56
N THR A 41 -2.56 -5.54 7.70
CA THR A 41 -3.29 -4.70 6.73
C THR A 41 -2.64 -4.75 5.35
N LEU A 42 -1.31 -4.72 5.28
CA LEU A 42 -0.58 -4.87 4.02
C LEU A 42 -0.89 -6.22 3.35
N TYR A 43 -0.77 -7.32 4.09
CA TYR A 43 -1.07 -8.67 3.56
C TYR A 43 -2.52 -8.78 3.06
N ARG A 44 -3.50 -8.30 3.83
CA ARG A 44 -4.91 -8.30 3.41
C ARG A 44 -5.14 -7.51 2.12
N LYS A 45 -4.49 -6.36 1.97
CA LYS A 45 -4.60 -5.54 0.75
C LYS A 45 -3.87 -6.18 -0.43
N MET A 46 -2.71 -6.79 -0.23
CA MET A 46 -2.02 -7.55 -1.28
C MET A 46 -2.90 -8.69 -1.81
N ALA A 47 -3.56 -9.44 -0.92
CA ALA A 47 -4.52 -10.47 -1.30
C ALA A 47 -5.72 -9.89 -2.07
N ARG A 48 -6.32 -8.81 -1.57
CA ARG A 48 -7.44 -8.11 -2.22
C ARG A 48 -7.10 -7.65 -3.65
N TYR A 49 -5.90 -7.11 -3.85
CA TYR A 49 -5.45 -6.56 -5.13
C TYR A 49 -4.66 -7.56 -6.00
N LYS A 50 -4.60 -8.83 -5.59
CA LYS A 50 -3.89 -9.91 -6.29
C LYS A 50 -2.44 -9.54 -6.61
N ILE A 51 -1.76 -8.88 -5.68
CA ILE A 51 -0.33 -8.55 -5.81
C ILE A 51 0.46 -9.74 -5.27
N VAL A 52 1.10 -10.47 -6.18
CA VAL A 52 1.89 -11.67 -5.88
C VAL A 52 3.37 -11.33 -6.04
N GLN A 53 4.18 -11.57 -4.99
CA GLN A 53 5.62 -11.32 -4.93
C GLN A 53 6.30 -12.09 -3.80
#